data_AF-B9Z2N1-F1
#
_entry.id   AF-B9Z2N1-F1
#
_cell.length_a   1.000
_cell.length_b   1.000
_cell.length_c   1.000
_cell.angle_alpha   90.00
_cell.angle_beta   90.00
_cell.angle_gamma   90.00
#
_symmetry.space_group_name_H-M   'P 1'
#
loop_
_entity.id
_entity.type
_entity.pdbx_description
1 polymer ?
#
loop_
_entity_poly.entity_id
_entity_poly.type
_entity_poly.pdbx_seq_one_letter_code
_entity_poly.pdbx_strand_id
1 'polypeptide(L)'
;MRSAAEVLLKEVRANPAKFAELAKTRSQDPGSAANGGDLGFFGRGAMVKPFEDVAFRMQPGQISELVETEFGFHILKLDEVKQPVFAAVKGEVEQRLKRQKAAAQFRAASEKLGELAYQQADSLKAISDQLKLSPQHSDWLVRGKPASDPVLNNPKLLEAAFSDDVLKGKHNSEPVDLGKNTLVVVRVAEHQPERQQTLAEVQNVIKAELVRREGAKLAEKRGDALLTELKAGKNIDSQPWEPAQTVSRRSFGALSLPEVRAVFAASATKLPAFAGVKQDGGNYVVYRIDKVIPAPAPSLAERSQLSGLIGEMNANAQVASYLEALREKYKVTLSQQPAE
;
A
#
# COMPACT_ATOMS: atom_id res chain seq x y z
N MET A 1 30.20 -25.78 49.43
CA MET A 1 29.73 -26.01 48.04
C MET A 1 30.88 -26.28 47.09
N ARG A 2 31.94 -25.45 47.05
CA ARG A 2 33.14 -25.68 46.22
C ARG A 2 33.80 -27.05 46.41
N SER A 3 34.03 -27.47 47.66
CA SER A 3 34.62 -28.78 47.97
C SER A 3 33.82 -29.97 47.42
N ALA A 4 32.49 -29.90 47.44
CA ALA A 4 31.63 -30.94 46.88
C ALA A 4 31.71 -30.98 45.35
N ALA A 5 31.78 -29.81 44.70
CA ALA A 5 31.92 -29.71 43.25
C ALA A 5 33.31 -30.17 42.77
N GLU A 6 34.37 -29.92 43.54
CA GLU A 6 35.73 -30.42 43.25
C GLU A 6 35.81 -31.95 43.35
N VAL A 7 35.07 -32.57 44.28
CA VAL A 7 34.97 -34.04 44.38
C VAL A 7 34.24 -34.61 43.16
N LEU A 8 33.11 -34.02 42.76
CA LEU A 8 32.37 -34.44 41.57
C LEU A 8 33.19 -34.26 40.29
N LEU A 9 33.98 -33.19 40.19
CA LEU A 9 34.90 -32.98 39.06
C LEU A 9 35.96 -34.09 38.97
N LYS A 10 36.53 -34.51 40.10
CA LYS A 10 37.49 -35.63 40.14
C LYS A 10 36.84 -36.94 39.72
N GLU A 11 35.62 -37.20 40.19
CA GLU A 11 34.86 -38.42 39.85
C GLU A 11 34.52 -38.48 38.35
N VAL A 12 34.02 -37.36 37.81
CA VAL A 12 33.70 -37.22 36.38
C VAL A 12 34.96 -37.34 35.51
N ARG A 13 36.11 -36.80 35.94
CA ARG A 13 37.38 -36.95 35.20
C ARG A 13 37.93 -38.38 35.23
N ALA A 14 37.76 -39.07 36.35
CA ALA A 14 38.18 -40.47 36.48
C ALA A 14 37.31 -41.42 35.64
N ASN A 15 36.02 -41.09 35.44
CA ASN A 15 35.13 -41.85 34.58
C ASN A 15 34.16 -40.95 33.79
N PRO A 16 34.60 -40.38 32.65
CA PRO A 16 33.79 -39.46 31.85
C PRO A 16 32.47 -40.05 31.31
N ALA A 17 32.40 -41.39 31.19
CA ALA A 17 31.19 -42.08 30.74
C ALA A 17 30.03 -41.96 31.75
N LYS A 18 30.32 -41.67 33.02
CA LYS A 18 29.32 -41.49 34.07
C LYS A 18 28.76 -40.07 34.16
N PHE A 19 29.16 -39.15 33.29
CA PHE A 19 28.74 -37.74 33.35
C PHE A 19 27.21 -37.59 33.44
N ALA A 20 26.47 -38.26 32.56
CA ALA A 20 25.02 -38.18 32.52
C ALA A 20 24.33 -38.80 33.76
N GLU A 21 24.90 -39.89 34.30
CA GLU A 21 24.41 -40.52 35.53
C GLU A 21 24.63 -39.62 36.75
N LEU A 22 25.82 -39.02 36.85
CA LEU A 22 26.18 -38.08 37.91
C LEU A 22 25.36 -36.79 37.78
N ALA A 23 25.10 -36.29 36.57
CA ALA A 23 24.24 -35.15 36.35
C ALA A 23 22.79 -35.44 36.83
N LYS A 24 22.22 -36.61 36.52
CA LYS A 24 20.88 -37.00 36.99
C LYS A 24 20.76 -37.08 38.51
N THR A 25 21.81 -37.54 39.17
CA THR A 25 21.79 -37.84 40.61
C THR A 25 22.32 -36.69 41.47
N ARG A 26 23.15 -35.80 40.92
CA ARG A 26 23.89 -34.78 41.67
C ARG A 26 23.76 -33.35 41.13
N SER A 27 23.29 -33.14 39.89
CA SER A 27 23.09 -31.79 39.36
C SER A 27 21.90 -31.11 40.04
N GLN A 28 22.04 -29.82 40.29
CA GLN A 28 20.98 -28.96 40.83
C GLN A 28 20.34 -28.09 39.73
N ASP A 29 20.74 -28.26 38.47
CA ASP A 29 20.12 -27.55 37.34
C ASP A 29 18.76 -28.19 36.98
N PRO A 30 17.62 -27.53 37.27
CA PRO A 30 16.30 -28.10 37.02
C PRO A 30 16.00 -28.29 35.51
N GLY A 31 16.68 -27.56 34.63
CA GLY A 31 16.45 -27.60 33.19
C GLY A 31 17.08 -28.81 32.49
N SER A 32 18.23 -29.28 32.98
CA SER A 32 19.02 -30.33 32.31
C SER A 32 19.28 -31.58 33.16
N ALA A 33 19.18 -31.51 34.49
CA ALA A 33 19.55 -32.61 35.39
C ALA A 33 18.80 -33.92 35.04
N ALA A 34 17.48 -33.86 34.86
CA ALA A 34 16.66 -35.04 34.53
C ALA A 34 17.08 -35.71 33.21
N ASN A 35 17.65 -34.93 32.28
CA ASN A 35 18.13 -35.39 30.97
C ASN A 35 19.64 -35.69 30.97
N GLY A 36 20.28 -35.82 32.14
CA GLY A 36 21.72 -36.10 32.20
C GLY A 36 22.61 -34.90 31.94
N GLY A 37 22.10 -33.68 32.14
CA GLY A 37 22.85 -32.45 31.96
C GLY A 37 22.94 -31.97 30.51
N ASP A 38 22.14 -32.54 29.60
CA ASP A 38 22.14 -32.15 28.19
C ASP A 38 21.45 -30.78 27.99
N LEU A 39 22.19 -29.84 27.40
CA LEU A 39 21.75 -28.47 27.09
C LEU A 39 21.45 -28.27 25.59
N GLY A 40 21.66 -29.30 24.76
CA GLY A 40 21.58 -29.21 23.30
C GLY A 40 22.63 -28.27 22.68
N PHE A 41 22.44 -27.93 21.41
CA PHE A 41 23.30 -26.96 20.72
C PHE A 41 22.90 -25.53 21.07
N PHE A 42 23.87 -24.72 21.50
CA PHE A 42 23.69 -23.31 21.75
C PHE A 42 24.75 -22.46 21.03
N GLY A 43 24.37 -21.23 20.70
CA GLY A 43 25.28 -20.22 20.13
C GLY A 43 25.79 -19.25 21.19
N ARG A 44 26.70 -18.36 20.80
CA ARG A 44 27.15 -17.26 21.67
C ARG A 44 25.96 -16.35 22.05
N GLY A 45 25.92 -15.89 23.28
CA GLY A 45 24.85 -15.11 23.90
C GLY A 45 23.77 -15.94 24.60
N ALA A 46 23.81 -17.28 24.54
CA ALA A 46 22.78 -18.15 25.12
C ALA A 46 23.05 -18.54 26.59
N MET A 47 24.30 -18.45 27.04
CA MET A 47 24.73 -18.82 28.39
C MET A 47 25.39 -17.63 29.09
N VAL A 48 25.45 -17.66 30.43
CA VAL A 48 26.18 -16.63 31.18
C VAL A 48 27.65 -16.59 30.79
N LYS A 49 28.22 -15.39 30.79
CA LYS A 49 29.54 -15.11 30.22
C LYS A 49 30.65 -16.06 30.70
N PRO A 50 30.81 -16.39 32.01
CA PRO A 50 31.88 -17.28 32.46
C PRO A 50 31.69 -18.73 31.98
N PHE A 51 30.45 -19.21 31.89
CA PHE A 51 30.13 -20.52 31.32
C PHE A 51 30.45 -20.55 29.83
N GLU A 52 29.98 -19.54 29.09
CA GLU A 52 30.17 -19.44 27.65
C GLU A 52 31.65 -19.35 27.28
N ASP A 53 32.42 -18.50 27.96
CA ASP A 53 33.84 -18.30 27.66
C ASP A 53 34.64 -19.60 27.82
N VAL A 54 34.24 -20.48 28.76
CA VAL A 54 34.84 -21.81 28.94
C VAL A 54 34.34 -22.79 27.87
N ALA A 55 33.02 -22.89 27.67
CA ALA A 55 32.43 -23.79 26.67
C ALA A 55 32.99 -23.59 25.26
N PHE A 56 33.17 -22.33 24.83
CA PHE A 56 33.69 -22.00 23.49
C PHE A 56 35.21 -22.13 23.34
N ARG A 57 35.94 -22.42 24.42
CA ARG A 57 37.38 -22.75 24.38
C ARG A 57 37.65 -24.25 24.44
N MET A 58 36.64 -25.04 24.80
CA MET A 58 36.76 -26.48 24.94
C MET A 58 36.80 -27.19 23.58
N GLN A 59 37.38 -28.39 23.56
CA GLN A 59 37.32 -29.31 22.42
C GLN A 59 36.26 -30.40 22.65
N PRO A 60 35.65 -30.97 21.59
CA PRO A 60 34.74 -32.10 21.73
C PRO A 60 35.34 -33.24 22.58
N GLY A 61 34.56 -33.77 23.51
CA GLY A 61 34.97 -34.77 24.50
C GLY A 61 35.62 -34.21 25.77
N GLN A 62 35.96 -32.91 25.83
CA GLN A 62 36.62 -32.32 26.98
C GLN A 62 35.65 -32.10 28.15
N ILE A 63 36.15 -32.28 29.38
CA ILE A 63 35.51 -31.83 30.61
C ILE A 63 36.24 -30.57 31.11
N SER A 64 35.50 -29.53 31.47
CA SER A 64 36.07 -28.25 31.90
C SER A 64 36.78 -28.34 33.25
N GLU A 65 37.50 -27.29 33.61
CA GLU A 65 37.75 -26.98 35.02
C GLU A 65 36.44 -26.55 35.71
N LEU A 66 36.47 -26.39 37.03
CA LEU A 66 35.32 -25.87 37.76
C LEU A 66 35.05 -24.42 37.35
N VAL A 67 33.86 -24.14 36.82
CA VAL A 67 33.48 -22.80 36.35
C VAL A 67 32.57 -22.15 37.38
N GLU A 68 32.99 -21.02 37.93
CA GLU A 68 32.18 -20.23 38.85
C GLU A 68 31.33 -19.20 38.07
N THR A 69 30.02 -19.20 38.34
CA THR A 69 29.08 -18.21 37.82
C THR A 69 28.21 -17.69 38.96
N GLU A 70 27.35 -16.72 38.67
CA GLU A 70 26.35 -16.23 39.63
C GLU A 70 25.36 -17.32 40.11
N PHE A 71 25.27 -18.44 39.37
CA PHE A 71 24.43 -19.59 39.70
C PHE A 71 25.19 -20.71 40.44
N GLY A 72 26.43 -20.46 40.87
CA GLY A 72 27.27 -21.42 41.58
C GLY A 72 28.35 -22.05 40.70
N PHE A 73 28.68 -23.32 40.96
CA PHE A 73 29.80 -24.00 40.31
C PHE A 73 29.33 -25.00 39.26
N HIS A 74 29.91 -24.92 38.07
CA HIS A 74 29.53 -25.69 36.89
C HIS A 74 30.69 -26.59 36.45
N ILE A 75 30.36 -27.81 36.04
CA ILE A 75 31.28 -28.73 35.37
C ILE A 75 30.68 -28.99 34.00
N LEU A 76 31.40 -28.60 32.94
CA LEU A 76 30.92 -28.71 31.58
C LEU A 76 31.57 -29.93 30.93
N LYS A 77 30.82 -30.63 30.08
CA LYS A 77 31.35 -31.58 29.11
C LYS A 77 30.89 -31.13 27.74
N LEU A 78 31.83 -30.93 26.82
CA LEU A 78 31.50 -30.54 25.45
C LEU A 78 31.35 -31.81 24.62
N ASP A 79 30.13 -32.14 24.19
CA ASP A 79 29.89 -33.34 23.39
C ASP A 79 30.24 -33.14 21.92
N GLU A 80 29.61 -32.16 21.27
CA GLU A 80 29.77 -31.91 19.84
C GLU A 80 29.85 -30.41 19.54
N VAL A 81 30.63 -30.04 18.52
CA VAL A 81 30.67 -28.68 17.97
C VAL A 81 30.11 -28.69 16.56
N LYS A 82 28.92 -28.12 16.38
CA LYS A 82 28.29 -27.97 15.07
C LYS A 82 28.63 -26.62 14.45
N GLN A 83 29.64 -26.58 13.59
CA GLN A 83 29.90 -25.42 12.74
C GLN A 83 29.20 -25.59 11.41
N PRO A 84 28.35 -24.64 10.96
CA PRO A 84 27.93 -24.64 9.58
C PRO A 84 29.17 -24.54 8.70
N VAL A 85 29.32 -25.46 7.75
CA VAL A 85 30.43 -25.42 6.79
C VAL A 85 30.34 -24.10 6.04
N PHE A 86 31.46 -23.38 5.88
CA PHE A 86 31.47 -22.08 5.19
C PHE A 86 30.73 -22.13 3.85
N ALA A 87 30.87 -23.23 3.10
CA ALA A 87 30.13 -23.47 1.86
C ALA A 87 28.60 -23.35 2.00
N ALA A 88 28.02 -23.80 3.12
CA ALA A 88 26.59 -23.76 3.37
C ALA A 88 26.06 -22.35 3.68
N VAL A 89 26.91 -21.45 4.21
CA VAL A 89 26.52 -20.08 4.60
C VAL A 89 27.14 -18.98 3.74
N LYS A 90 28.05 -19.33 2.83
CA LYS A 90 28.78 -18.39 1.95
C LYS A 90 27.82 -17.46 1.21
N GLY A 91 26.77 -18.00 0.60
CA GLY A 91 25.80 -17.22 -0.17
C GLY A 91 25.06 -16.17 0.69
N GLU A 92 24.67 -16.54 1.91
CA GLU A 92 24.01 -15.62 2.85
C GLU A 92 24.97 -14.51 3.30
N VAL A 93 26.20 -14.88 3.65
CA VAL A 93 27.25 -13.92 4.07
C VAL A 93 27.57 -12.95 2.94
N GLU A 94 27.72 -13.44 1.71
CA GLU A 94 27.94 -12.60 0.53
C GLU A 94 26.78 -11.65 0.27
N GLN A 95 25.53 -12.13 0.33
CA GLN A 95 24.36 -11.28 0.15
C GLN A 95 24.25 -10.20 1.22
N ARG A 96 24.50 -10.56 2.48
CA ARG A 96 24.51 -9.61 3.60
C ARG A 96 25.58 -8.54 3.40
N LEU A 97 26.79 -8.95 3.03
CA LEU A 97 27.89 -8.01 2.79
C LEU A 97 27.62 -7.11 1.58
N LYS A 98 27.04 -7.65 0.50
CA LYS A 98 26.59 -6.87 -0.66
C LYS A 98 25.56 -5.82 -0.26
N ARG A 99 24.53 -6.20 0.52
CA ARG A 99 23.51 -5.27 1.02
C ARG A 99 24.11 -4.18 1.90
N GLN A 100 25.02 -4.53 2.82
CA GLN A 100 25.71 -3.56 3.68
C GLN A 100 26.56 -2.57 2.88
N LYS A 101 27.37 -3.07 1.93
CA LYS A 101 28.19 -2.22 1.07
C LYS A 101 27.33 -1.30 0.20
N ALA A 102 26.27 -1.83 -0.41
CA ALA A 102 25.35 -1.04 -1.23
C ALA A 102 24.65 0.06 -0.40
N ALA A 103 24.21 -0.25 0.82
CA ALA A 103 23.60 0.74 1.71
C ALA A 103 24.58 1.85 2.14
N ALA A 104 25.84 1.49 2.44
CA ALA A 104 26.88 2.45 2.79
C ALA A 104 27.23 3.36 1.59
N GLN A 105 27.37 2.78 0.39
CA GLN A 105 27.61 3.53 -0.84
C GLN A 105 26.45 4.46 -1.18
N PHE A 106 25.22 3.97 -1.06
CA PHE A 106 24.03 4.79 -1.30
C PHE A 106 23.98 5.97 -0.35
N ARG A 107 24.19 5.76 0.96
CA ARG A 107 24.22 6.85 1.95
C ARG A 107 25.27 7.92 1.62
N ALA A 108 26.50 7.49 1.32
CA ALA A 108 27.57 8.41 0.94
C ALA A 108 27.23 9.19 -0.35
N ALA A 109 26.60 8.52 -1.33
CA ALA A 109 26.14 9.17 -2.56
C ALA A 109 24.99 10.15 -2.30
N SER A 110 24.07 9.83 -1.39
CA SER A 110 22.95 10.70 -0.97
C SER A 110 23.44 11.98 -0.32
N GLU A 111 24.38 11.86 0.64
CA GLU A 111 25.01 13.00 1.30
C GLU A 111 25.73 13.88 0.27
N LYS A 112 26.50 13.25 -0.63
CA LYS A 112 27.21 13.99 -1.68
C LYS A 112 26.27 14.66 -2.69
N LEU A 113 25.17 14.01 -3.06
CA LEU A 113 24.15 14.58 -3.93
C LEU A 113 23.55 15.85 -3.31
N GLY A 114 23.19 15.81 -2.03
CA GLY A 114 22.66 16.97 -1.32
C GLY A 114 23.66 18.11 -1.19
N GLU A 115 24.92 17.79 -0.81
CA GLU A 115 25.99 18.78 -0.72
C GLU A 115 26.20 19.50 -2.07
N LEU A 116 26.30 18.75 -3.16
CA LEU A 116 26.54 19.30 -4.49
C LEU A 116 25.35 20.07 -5.05
N ALA A 117 24.12 19.59 -4.78
CA ALA A 117 22.90 20.29 -5.17
C ALA A 117 22.84 21.69 -4.54
N TYR A 118 23.23 21.80 -3.27
CA TYR A 118 23.26 23.05 -2.54
C TYR A 118 24.44 23.96 -2.93
N GLN A 119 25.67 23.44 -2.95
CA GLN A 119 26.88 24.25 -3.22
C GLN A 119 26.94 24.78 -4.66
N GLN A 120 26.33 24.07 -5.61
CA GLN A 120 26.26 24.47 -7.01
C GLN A 120 24.82 24.58 -7.48
N ALA A 121 24.03 25.37 -6.76
CA ALA A 121 22.60 25.57 -7.00
C ALA A 121 22.26 25.85 -8.49
N ASP A 122 23.13 26.55 -9.23
CA ASP A 122 22.85 26.92 -10.62
C ASP A 122 23.17 25.83 -11.65
N SER A 123 23.73 24.67 -11.28
CA SER A 123 24.19 23.67 -12.23
C SER A 123 24.09 22.23 -11.72
N LEU A 124 23.73 21.31 -12.61
CA LEU A 124 23.81 19.86 -12.35
C LEU A 124 25.20 19.27 -12.68
N LYS A 125 26.14 20.08 -13.17
CA LYS A 125 27.42 19.58 -13.70
C LYS A 125 28.26 18.86 -12.63
N ALA A 126 28.44 19.44 -11.45
CA ALA A 126 29.24 18.77 -10.41
C ALA A 126 28.59 17.47 -9.91
N ILE A 127 27.26 17.41 -9.82
CA ILE A 127 26.54 16.17 -9.53
C ILE A 127 26.86 15.13 -10.59
N SER A 128 26.74 15.49 -11.87
CA SER A 128 27.04 14.61 -13.00
C SER A 128 28.49 14.10 -12.98
N ASP A 129 29.47 15.01 -12.82
CA ASP A 129 30.88 14.67 -12.85
C ASP A 129 31.30 13.79 -11.64
N GLN A 130 30.90 14.18 -10.43
CA GLN A 130 31.39 13.54 -9.19
C GLN A 130 30.65 12.24 -8.87
N LEU A 131 29.34 12.16 -9.17
CA LEU A 131 28.55 10.95 -8.97
C LEU A 131 28.47 10.08 -10.24
N LYS A 132 29.09 10.51 -11.34
CA LYS A 132 29.09 9.82 -12.64
C LYS A 132 27.66 9.56 -13.15
N LEU A 133 26.78 10.53 -12.94
CA LEU A 133 25.37 10.48 -13.35
C LEU A 133 25.19 11.24 -14.66
N SER A 134 24.23 10.82 -15.47
CA SER A 134 23.85 11.53 -16.70
C SER A 134 22.55 12.30 -16.47
N PRO A 135 22.56 13.65 -16.50
CA PRO A 135 21.34 14.45 -16.40
C PRO A 135 20.34 14.04 -17.48
N GLN A 136 19.07 13.92 -17.10
CA GLN A 136 17.97 13.64 -18.01
C GLN A 136 17.15 14.91 -18.24
N HIS A 137 16.66 15.09 -19.45
CA HIS A 137 15.74 16.18 -19.78
C HIS A 137 14.33 15.61 -19.92
N SER A 138 13.36 16.20 -19.22
CA SER A 138 11.98 15.76 -19.26
C SER A 138 11.17 16.48 -20.33
N ASP A 139 10.00 15.93 -20.65
CA ASP A 139 8.94 16.72 -21.29
C ASP A 139 8.40 17.81 -20.35
N TRP A 140 7.52 18.67 -20.89
CA TRP A 140 6.83 19.71 -20.14
C TRP A 140 6.04 19.17 -18.96
N LEU A 141 6.29 19.71 -17.78
CA LEU A 141 5.48 19.50 -16.59
C LEU A 141 4.42 20.60 -16.49
N VAL A 142 3.18 20.22 -16.16
CA VAL A 142 2.06 21.16 -15.98
C VAL A 142 1.64 21.15 -14.52
N ARG A 143 1.62 22.33 -13.88
CA ARG A 143 1.24 22.47 -12.47
C ARG A 143 -0.16 21.89 -12.22
N GLY A 144 -0.27 21.01 -11.23
CA GLY A 144 -1.54 20.37 -10.86
C GLY A 144 -2.01 19.26 -11.81
N LYS A 145 -1.18 18.84 -12.77
CA LYS A 145 -1.44 17.68 -13.64
C LYS A 145 -0.42 16.57 -13.36
N PRO A 146 -0.82 15.29 -13.51
CA PRO A 146 0.14 14.20 -13.45
C PRO A 146 1.13 14.29 -14.62
N ALA A 147 2.37 13.88 -14.38
CA ALA A 147 3.38 13.75 -15.43
C ALA A 147 3.22 12.42 -16.18
N SER A 148 3.61 12.39 -17.45
CA SER A 148 3.67 11.16 -18.25
C SER A 148 4.78 10.21 -17.78
N ASP A 149 5.91 10.76 -17.37
CA ASP A 149 7.04 10.00 -16.83
C ASP A 149 6.75 9.49 -15.41
N PRO A 150 6.87 8.17 -15.14
CA PRO A 150 6.55 7.60 -13.83
C PRO A 150 7.43 8.09 -12.67
N VAL A 151 8.68 8.46 -12.92
CA VAL A 151 9.61 9.01 -11.93
C VAL A 151 9.19 10.45 -11.59
N LEU A 152 8.84 11.23 -12.61
CA LEU A 152 8.36 12.61 -12.45
C LEU A 152 6.96 12.69 -11.87
N ASN A 153 6.13 11.67 -12.07
CA ASN A 153 4.78 11.59 -11.51
C ASN A 153 4.79 11.22 -10.00
N ASN A 154 5.77 11.73 -9.26
CA ASN A 154 5.83 11.66 -7.81
C ASN A 154 5.38 13.02 -7.24
N PRO A 155 4.40 13.05 -6.32
CA PRO A 155 3.88 14.32 -5.77
C PRO A 155 4.97 15.23 -5.17
N LYS A 156 5.94 14.66 -4.44
CA LYS A 156 7.03 15.42 -3.83
C LYS A 156 7.95 16.04 -4.87
N LEU A 157 8.20 15.32 -5.97
CA LEU A 157 9.06 15.79 -7.05
C LEU A 157 8.38 16.89 -7.88
N LEU A 158 7.08 16.73 -8.15
CA LEU A 158 6.29 17.79 -8.79
C LEU A 158 6.25 19.05 -7.93
N GLU A 159 6.03 18.91 -6.62
CA GLU A 159 6.07 20.03 -5.69
C GLU A 159 7.45 20.72 -5.71
N ALA A 160 8.53 19.96 -5.59
CA ALA A 160 9.89 20.49 -5.64
C ALA A 160 10.21 21.21 -6.97
N ALA A 161 9.81 20.63 -8.12
CA ALA A 161 10.03 21.22 -9.44
C ALA A 161 9.33 22.58 -9.62
N PHE A 162 8.22 22.79 -8.91
CA PHE A 162 7.42 24.01 -8.98
C PHE A 162 7.61 24.95 -7.77
N SER A 163 8.55 24.63 -6.87
CA SER A 163 8.94 25.45 -5.73
C SER A 163 9.54 26.78 -6.19
N ASP A 164 9.52 27.80 -5.32
CA ASP A 164 10.07 29.11 -5.65
C ASP A 164 11.59 29.05 -5.90
N ASP A 165 12.31 28.21 -5.17
CA ASP A 165 13.76 28.06 -5.35
C ASP A 165 14.13 27.47 -6.72
N VAL A 166 13.40 26.44 -7.15
CA VAL A 166 13.62 25.82 -8.46
C VAL A 166 13.07 26.68 -9.59
N LEU A 167 11.83 27.17 -9.48
CA LEU A 167 11.14 27.85 -10.58
C LEU A 167 11.60 29.31 -10.77
N LYS A 168 11.69 30.07 -9.66
CA LYS A 168 12.06 31.50 -9.68
C LYS A 168 13.55 31.67 -9.48
N GLY A 169 14.11 30.99 -8.47
CA GLY A 169 15.54 31.01 -8.18
C GLY A 169 16.37 30.34 -9.26
N LYS A 170 15.76 29.45 -10.06
CA LYS A 170 16.48 28.60 -11.01
C LYS A 170 17.59 27.84 -10.31
N HIS A 171 17.35 27.36 -9.10
CA HIS A 171 18.29 26.51 -8.38
C HIS A 171 17.95 25.03 -8.58
N ASN A 172 18.88 24.17 -8.20
CA ASN A 172 18.65 22.74 -8.01
C ASN A 172 17.71 22.56 -6.81
N SER A 173 16.80 21.58 -6.90
CA SER A 173 16.02 21.18 -5.73
C SER A 173 16.90 20.50 -4.69
N GLU A 174 16.42 20.43 -3.46
CA GLU A 174 16.91 19.44 -2.51
C GLU A 174 16.69 18.01 -3.07
N PRO A 175 17.50 17.02 -2.65
CA PRO A 175 17.28 15.62 -3.03
C PRO A 175 15.90 15.13 -2.56
N VAL A 176 15.06 14.76 -3.50
CA VAL A 176 13.73 14.23 -3.24
C VAL A 176 13.79 12.70 -3.22
N ASP A 177 13.37 12.10 -2.10
CA ASP A 177 13.27 10.64 -1.95
C ASP A 177 11.99 10.11 -2.59
N LEU A 178 12.17 9.28 -3.61
CA LEU A 178 11.10 8.59 -4.34
C LEU A 178 10.82 7.18 -3.80
N GLY A 179 11.53 6.77 -2.74
CA GLY A 179 11.51 5.44 -2.18
C GLY A 179 12.39 4.45 -2.96
N LYS A 180 12.48 3.21 -2.46
CA LYS A 180 13.27 2.12 -3.07
C LYS A 180 14.73 2.52 -3.35
N ASN A 181 15.34 3.29 -2.44
CA ASN A 181 16.69 3.82 -2.57
C ASN A 181 16.88 4.67 -3.85
N THR A 182 15.92 5.53 -4.18
CA THR A 182 16.00 6.44 -5.33
C THR A 182 15.84 7.88 -4.87
N LEU A 183 16.87 8.70 -5.12
CA LEU A 183 16.86 10.14 -4.88
C LEU A 183 16.99 10.87 -6.20
N VAL A 184 16.24 11.96 -6.33
CA VAL A 184 16.26 12.80 -7.54
C VAL A 184 16.43 14.27 -7.15
N VAL A 185 17.30 14.96 -7.87
CA VAL A 185 17.42 16.42 -7.85
C VAL A 185 16.91 16.92 -9.18
N VAL A 186 16.00 17.90 -9.16
CA VAL A 186 15.46 18.54 -10.36
C VAL A 186 15.95 19.97 -10.47
N ARG A 187 16.08 20.44 -11.69
CA ARG A 187 16.44 21.82 -12.00
C ARG A 187 15.57 22.30 -13.15
N VAL A 188 15.04 23.51 -13.07
CA VAL A 188 14.30 24.10 -14.19
C VAL A 188 15.24 24.31 -15.38
N ALA A 189 14.86 23.77 -16.54
CA ALA A 189 15.54 24.04 -17.82
C ALA A 189 14.83 25.16 -18.58
N GLU A 190 13.51 25.04 -18.70
CA GLU A 190 12.63 26.03 -19.33
C GLU A 190 11.39 26.24 -18.46
N HIS A 191 10.87 27.47 -18.44
CA HIS A 191 9.62 27.80 -17.74
C HIS A 191 8.75 28.67 -18.64
N GLN A 192 7.53 28.19 -18.87
CA GLN A 192 6.48 28.94 -19.54
C GLN A 192 5.46 29.40 -18.50
N PRO A 193 5.30 30.72 -18.27
CA PRO A 193 4.28 31.22 -17.36
C PRO A 193 2.89 30.91 -17.90
N GLU A 194 1.91 30.90 -17.00
CA GLU A 194 0.51 30.80 -17.38
C GLU A 194 0.17 31.91 -18.38
N ARG A 195 -0.35 31.50 -19.53
CA ARG A 195 -0.79 32.40 -20.57
C ARG A 195 -2.10 31.89 -21.15
N GLN A 196 -2.92 32.81 -21.63
CA GLN A 196 -4.04 32.44 -22.46
C GLN A 196 -3.51 31.80 -23.74
N GLN A 197 -3.91 30.55 -24.00
CA GLN A 197 -3.61 29.89 -25.25
C GLN A 197 -4.37 30.56 -26.38
N THR A 198 -3.73 30.69 -27.53
CA THR A 198 -4.32 31.23 -28.75
C THR A 198 -5.34 30.25 -29.33
N LEU A 199 -6.30 30.77 -30.11
CA LEU A 199 -7.28 29.93 -30.79
C LEU A 199 -6.61 28.84 -31.64
N ALA A 200 -5.49 29.16 -32.30
CA ALA A 200 -4.75 28.19 -33.13
C ALA A 200 -4.19 27.01 -32.31
N GLU A 201 -3.67 27.27 -31.10
CA GLU A 201 -3.13 26.23 -30.21
C GLU A 201 -4.23 25.27 -29.71
N VAL A 202 -5.46 25.76 -29.49
CA VAL A 202 -6.56 24.96 -28.93
C VAL A 202 -7.64 24.59 -29.94
N GLN A 203 -7.49 24.96 -31.22
CA GLN A 203 -8.52 24.79 -32.25
C GLN A 203 -9.00 23.34 -32.36
N ASN A 204 -8.07 22.38 -32.33
CA ASN A 204 -8.41 20.96 -32.45
C ASN A 204 -9.17 20.44 -31.23
N VAL A 205 -8.80 20.90 -30.03
CA VAL A 205 -9.50 20.55 -28.78
C VAL A 205 -10.91 21.11 -28.79
N ILE A 206 -11.07 22.39 -29.15
CA ILE A 206 -12.38 23.04 -29.28
C ILE A 206 -13.24 22.33 -30.32
N LYS A 207 -12.67 22.02 -31.50
CA LYS A 207 -13.40 21.32 -32.57
C LYS A 207 -13.87 19.95 -32.11
N ALA A 208 -13.02 19.17 -31.45
CA ALA A 208 -13.39 17.86 -30.92
C ALA A 208 -14.54 17.98 -29.90
N GLU A 209 -14.47 18.96 -29.00
CA GLU A 209 -15.52 19.21 -28.01
C GLU A 209 -16.84 19.66 -28.66
N LEU A 210 -16.80 20.55 -29.66
CA LEU A 210 -17.98 20.99 -30.39
C LEU A 210 -18.63 19.83 -31.16
N VAL A 211 -17.84 19.01 -31.83
CA VAL A 211 -18.34 17.81 -32.54
C VAL A 211 -19.01 16.86 -31.55
N ARG A 212 -18.38 16.60 -30.40
CA ARG A 212 -18.95 15.76 -29.34
C ARG A 212 -20.27 16.33 -28.83
N ARG A 213 -20.32 17.63 -28.56
CA ARG A 213 -21.52 18.32 -28.06
C ARG A 213 -22.67 18.30 -29.06
N GLU A 214 -22.41 18.60 -30.33
CA GLU A 214 -23.45 18.57 -31.37
C GLU A 214 -23.88 17.13 -31.70
N GLY A 215 -22.93 16.19 -31.72
CA GLY A 215 -23.23 14.76 -31.84
C GLY A 215 -24.17 14.28 -30.74
N ALA A 216 -23.95 14.69 -29.49
CA ALA A 216 -24.81 14.36 -28.37
C ALA A 216 -26.24 14.89 -28.53
N LYS A 217 -26.40 16.14 -28.97
CA LYS A 217 -27.72 16.71 -29.26
C LYS A 217 -28.45 15.95 -30.37
N LEU A 218 -27.73 15.55 -31.42
CA LEU A 218 -28.30 14.78 -32.52
C LEU A 218 -28.69 13.35 -32.07
N ALA A 219 -27.86 12.69 -31.27
CA ALA A 219 -28.14 11.38 -30.70
C ALA A 219 -29.39 11.43 -29.81
N GLU A 220 -29.51 12.45 -28.98
CA GLU A 220 -30.70 12.69 -28.16
C GLU A 220 -31.96 12.86 -29.02
N LYS A 221 -31.92 13.79 -29.98
CA LYS A 221 -33.07 14.04 -30.87
C LYS A 221 -33.50 12.78 -31.62
N ARG A 222 -32.54 12.00 -32.10
CA ARG A 222 -32.80 10.72 -32.79
C ARG A 222 -33.36 9.68 -31.84
N GLY A 223 -32.80 9.58 -30.64
CA GLY A 223 -33.25 8.66 -29.60
C GLY A 223 -34.68 8.93 -29.14
N ASP A 224 -35.03 10.19 -28.92
CA ASP A 224 -36.40 10.60 -28.56
C ASP A 224 -37.41 10.33 -29.69
N ALA A 225 -37.00 10.56 -30.95
CA ALA A 225 -37.83 10.23 -32.11
C ALA A 225 -38.06 8.71 -32.21
N LEU A 226 -36.98 7.90 -32.07
CA LEU A 226 -37.07 6.45 -32.06
C LEU A 226 -37.94 5.94 -30.90
N LEU A 227 -37.78 6.50 -29.70
CA LEU A 227 -38.58 6.13 -28.54
C LEU A 227 -40.07 6.38 -28.79
N THR A 228 -40.40 7.51 -29.44
CA THR A 228 -41.78 7.83 -29.86
C THR A 228 -42.32 6.82 -30.87
N GLU A 229 -41.54 6.47 -31.89
CA GLU A 229 -41.93 5.47 -32.89
C GLU A 229 -42.19 4.09 -32.28
N LEU A 230 -41.28 3.64 -31.40
CA LEU A 230 -41.38 2.35 -30.72
C LEU A 230 -42.61 2.29 -29.80
N LYS A 231 -42.87 3.37 -29.04
CA LYS A 231 -44.09 3.49 -28.22
C LYS A 231 -45.37 3.50 -29.05
N ALA A 232 -45.30 3.93 -30.32
CA ALA A 232 -46.41 3.84 -31.27
C ALA A 232 -46.52 2.46 -31.97
N GLY A 233 -45.67 1.50 -31.61
CA GLY A 233 -45.70 0.14 -32.17
C GLY A 233 -44.99 -0.01 -33.51
N LYS A 234 -44.17 0.96 -33.93
CA LYS A 234 -43.49 0.96 -35.24
C LYS A 234 -42.04 0.51 -35.11
N ASN A 235 -41.54 -0.17 -36.16
CA ASN A 235 -40.11 -0.48 -36.34
C ASN A 235 -39.44 -1.18 -35.14
N ILE A 236 -40.19 -1.97 -34.36
CA ILE A 236 -39.68 -2.59 -33.14
C ILE A 236 -38.62 -3.63 -33.49
N ASP A 237 -38.95 -4.64 -34.29
CA ASP A 237 -38.05 -5.77 -34.57
C ASP A 237 -36.92 -5.44 -35.57
N SER A 238 -37.00 -4.28 -36.24
CA SER A 238 -35.96 -3.81 -37.14
C SER A 238 -34.79 -3.11 -36.44
N GLN A 239 -34.89 -2.85 -35.12
CA GLN A 239 -33.78 -2.27 -34.38
C GLN A 239 -32.74 -3.33 -34.02
N PRO A 240 -31.44 -2.96 -33.96
CA PRO A 240 -30.37 -3.87 -33.59
C PRO A 240 -30.33 -4.06 -32.06
N TRP A 241 -31.32 -4.78 -31.51
CA TRP A 241 -31.38 -5.05 -30.08
C TRP A 241 -30.21 -5.94 -29.62
N GLU A 242 -29.58 -5.55 -28.52
CA GLU A 242 -28.64 -6.41 -27.82
C GLU A 242 -29.35 -7.62 -27.18
N PRO A 243 -28.61 -8.69 -26.83
CA PRO A 243 -29.19 -9.86 -26.16
C PRO A 243 -29.97 -9.47 -24.91
N ALA A 244 -31.15 -10.07 -24.72
CA ALA A 244 -32.00 -9.77 -23.58
C ALA A 244 -31.31 -10.11 -22.25
N GLN A 245 -31.39 -9.18 -21.28
CA GLN A 245 -30.82 -9.32 -19.95
C GLN A 245 -31.92 -9.22 -18.89
N THR A 246 -31.83 -10.04 -17.84
CA THR A 246 -32.72 -9.94 -16.67
C THR A 246 -32.06 -9.07 -15.61
N VAL A 247 -32.76 -8.02 -15.19
CA VAL A 247 -32.25 -7.04 -14.21
C VAL A 247 -33.29 -6.79 -13.11
N SER A 248 -32.80 -6.37 -11.94
CA SER A 248 -33.58 -5.93 -10.80
C SER A 248 -33.03 -4.62 -10.25
N ARG A 249 -33.80 -3.92 -9.41
CA ARG A 249 -33.30 -2.71 -8.72
C ARG A 249 -32.08 -2.97 -7.82
N ARG A 250 -31.83 -4.22 -7.43
CA ARG A 250 -30.70 -4.63 -6.57
C ARG A 250 -29.52 -5.22 -7.34
N SER A 251 -29.77 -5.79 -8.52
CA SER A 251 -28.77 -6.43 -9.37
C SER A 251 -29.12 -6.12 -10.82
N PHE A 252 -28.35 -5.21 -11.41
CA PHE A 252 -28.61 -4.63 -12.72
C PHE A 252 -27.39 -4.66 -13.65
N GLY A 253 -26.45 -5.57 -13.38
CA GLY A 253 -25.28 -5.81 -14.23
C GLY A 253 -24.49 -4.53 -14.51
N ALA A 254 -24.26 -4.25 -15.79
CA ALA A 254 -23.48 -3.10 -16.26
C ALA A 254 -24.30 -1.81 -16.41
N LEU A 255 -25.61 -1.82 -16.15
CA LEU A 255 -26.42 -0.61 -16.25
C LEU A 255 -26.01 0.40 -15.16
N SER A 256 -26.01 1.67 -15.53
CA SER A 256 -25.90 2.80 -14.62
C SER A 256 -27.21 3.05 -13.87
N LEU A 257 -27.14 3.74 -12.73
CA LEU A 257 -28.33 4.06 -11.93
C LEU A 257 -29.40 4.87 -12.70
N PRO A 258 -29.06 5.88 -13.53
CA PRO A 258 -30.05 6.56 -14.36
C PRO A 258 -30.78 5.61 -15.32
N GLU A 259 -30.07 4.64 -15.89
CA GLU A 259 -30.66 3.66 -16.82
C GLU A 259 -31.63 2.73 -16.11
N VAL A 260 -31.23 2.20 -14.96
CA VAL A 260 -32.11 1.38 -14.12
C VAL A 260 -33.37 2.15 -13.73
N ARG A 261 -33.23 3.41 -13.31
CA ARG A 261 -34.41 4.23 -12.95
C ARG A 261 -35.36 4.40 -14.13
N ALA A 262 -34.84 4.69 -15.32
CA ALA A 262 -35.67 4.88 -16.51
C ALA A 262 -36.39 3.60 -16.94
N VAL A 263 -35.68 2.46 -16.96
CA VAL A 263 -36.25 1.14 -17.27
C VAL A 263 -37.38 0.81 -16.29
N PHE A 264 -37.14 0.96 -14.98
CA PHE A 264 -38.14 0.65 -13.95
C PHE A 264 -39.24 1.69 -13.79
N ALA A 265 -39.13 2.86 -14.43
CA ALA A 265 -40.17 3.90 -14.48
C ALA A 265 -41.09 3.75 -15.71
N ALA A 266 -40.70 2.95 -16.70
CA ALA A 266 -41.53 2.71 -17.88
C ALA A 266 -42.82 1.96 -17.50
N SER A 267 -43.94 2.37 -18.10
CA SER A 267 -45.23 1.71 -17.86
C SER A 267 -45.24 0.30 -18.46
N ALA A 268 -45.41 -0.71 -17.61
CA ALA A 268 -45.47 -2.11 -18.00
C ALA A 268 -46.89 -2.63 -18.25
N THR A 269 -47.88 -1.74 -18.43
CA THR A 269 -49.28 -2.15 -18.69
C THR A 269 -49.48 -2.80 -20.05
N LYS A 270 -48.62 -2.49 -21.02
CA LYS A 270 -48.55 -3.12 -22.34
C LYS A 270 -47.09 -3.43 -22.66
N LEU A 271 -46.81 -4.63 -23.16
CA LEU A 271 -45.48 -5.08 -23.54
C LEU A 271 -45.39 -5.32 -25.06
N PRO A 272 -44.23 -5.05 -25.69
CA PRO A 272 -43.03 -4.50 -25.09
C PRO A 272 -43.18 -3.02 -24.68
N ALA A 273 -42.56 -2.65 -23.55
CA ALA A 273 -42.47 -1.27 -23.10
C ALA A 273 -41.09 -0.68 -23.41
N PHE A 274 -40.97 0.65 -23.47
CA PHE A 274 -39.73 1.31 -23.89
C PHE A 274 -39.33 2.46 -22.98
N ALA A 275 -38.03 2.56 -22.72
CA ALA A 275 -37.40 3.66 -21.99
C ALA A 275 -36.22 4.23 -22.80
N GLY A 276 -36.02 5.53 -22.74
CA GLY A 276 -34.88 6.20 -23.36
C GLY A 276 -34.04 6.92 -22.30
N VAL A 277 -32.72 6.88 -22.44
CA VAL A 277 -31.79 7.38 -21.44
C VAL A 277 -30.61 8.06 -22.11
N LYS A 278 -30.28 9.25 -21.61
CA LYS A 278 -29.05 9.95 -21.98
C LYS A 278 -27.93 9.45 -21.09
N GLN A 279 -26.83 9.01 -21.68
CA GLN A 279 -25.63 8.60 -20.96
C GLN A 279 -24.63 9.75 -20.85
N ASP A 280 -23.74 9.63 -19.87
CA ASP A 280 -22.55 10.47 -19.77
C ASP A 280 -21.69 10.30 -21.03
N GLY A 281 -21.16 11.41 -21.55
CA GLY A 281 -20.40 11.42 -22.80
C GLY A 281 -21.21 11.73 -24.07
N GLY A 282 -22.55 11.75 -23.98
CA GLY A 282 -23.44 12.23 -25.05
C GLY A 282 -24.17 11.15 -25.85
N ASN A 283 -24.10 9.89 -25.43
CA ASN A 283 -24.85 8.81 -26.07
C ASN A 283 -26.31 8.82 -25.61
N TYR A 284 -27.19 8.22 -26.42
CA TYR A 284 -28.58 7.97 -26.06
C TYR A 284 -28.88 6.48 -26.26
N VAL A 285 -29.42 5.83 -25.24
CA VAL A 285 -29.75 4.41 -25.24
C VAL A 285 -31.25 4.23 -25.12
N VAL A 286 -31.81 3.33 -25.93
CA VAL A 286 -33.21 2.90 -25.83
C VAL A 286 -33.25 1.48 -25.30
N TYR A 287 -34.06 1.26 -24.27
CA TYR A 287 -34.33 -0.05 -23.70
C TYR A 287 -35.69 -0.56 -24.16
N ARG A 288 -35.74 -1.83 -24.55
CA ARG A 288 -36.96 -2.60 -24.75
C ARG A 288 -37.19 -3.52 -23.54
N ILE A 289 -38.39 -3.48 -23.01
CA ILE A 289 -38.82 -4.28 -21.86
C ILE A 289 -39.79 -5.32 -22.38
N ASP A 290 -39.29 -6.54 -22.55
CA ASP A 290 -40.08 -7.64 -23.12
C ASP A 290 -40.92 -8.36 -22.06
N LYS A 291 -40.45 -8.38 -20.80
CA LYS A 291 -41.10 -9.11 -19.70
C LYS A 291 -40.87 -8.44 -18.36
N VAL A 292 -41.92 -8.38 -17.54
CA VAL A 292 -41.83 -8.01 -16.12
C VAL A 292 -41.99 -9.25 -15.26
N ILE A 293 -41.03 -9.49 -14.37
CA ILE A 293 -41.04 -10.60 -13.42
C ILE A 293 -41.42 -10.02 -12.05
N PRO A 294 -42.56 -10.40 -11.47
CA PRO A 294 -42.92 -9.98 -10.12
C PRO A 294 -41.86 -10.41 -9.11
N ALA A 295 -41.48 -9.48 -8.24
CA ALA A 295 -40.63 -9.84 -7.11
C ALA A 295 -41.39 -10.77 -6.16
N PRO A 296 -40.74 -11.82 -5.62
CA PRO A 296 -41.35 -12.63 -4.58
C PRO A 296 -41.69 -11.77 -3.35
N ALA A 297 -42.72 -12.17 -2.60
CA ALA A 297 -43.06 -11.49 -1.36
C ALA A 297 -41.86 -11.54 -0.39
N PRO A 298 -41.48 -10.41 0.25
CA PRO A 298 -40.35 -10.41 1.16
C PRO A 298 -40.67 -11.30 2.36
N SER A 299 -39.69 -12.11 2.75
CA SER A 299 -39.75 -12.96 3.95
C SER A 299 -39.89 -12.13 5.23
N LEU A 300 -40.29 -12.76 6.33
CA LEU A 300 -40.37 -12.10 7.63
C LEU A 300 -39.02 -11.50 8.06
N ALA A 301 -37.92 -12.22 7.80
CA ALA A 301 -36.56 -11.74 8.08
C ALA A 301 -36.23 -10.48 7.26
N GLU A 302 -36.49 -10.49 5.95
CA GLU A 302 -36.25 -9.33 5.09
C GLU A 302 -37.11 -8.12 5.47
N ARG A 303 -38.37 -8.34 5.86
CA ARG A 303 -39.25 -7.28 6.36
C ARG A 303 -38.73 -6.66 7.65
N SER A 304 -38.27 -7.49 8.59
CA SER A 304 -37.67 -7.02 9.85
C SER A 304 -36.43 -6.18 9.59
N GLN A 305 -35.53 -6.65 8.72
CA GLN A 305 -34.33 -5.91 8.34
C GLN A 305 -34.65 -4.58 7.63
N LEU A 306 -35.60 -4.57 6.69
CA LEU A 306 -36.05 -3.36 6.02
C LEU A 306 -36.70 -2.37 6.99
N SER A 307 -37.51 -2.85 7.93
CA SER A 307 -38.12 -2.02 8.98
C SER A 307 -37.05 -1.40 9.88
N GLY A 308 -36.01 -2.16 10.23
CA GLY A 308 -34.86 -1.64 10.98
C GLY A 308 -34.12 -0.54 10.23
N LEU A 309 -33.77 -0.78 8.96
CA LEU A 309 -33.09 0.20 8.11
C LEU A 309 -33.91 1.49 7.92
N ILE A 310 -35.22 1.37 7.66
CA ILE A 310 -36.11 2.54 7.53
C ILE A 310 -36.21 3.28 8.87
N GLY A 311 -36.30 2.55 9.98
CA GLY A 311 -36.31 3.12 11.33
C GLY A 311 -35.04 3.92 11.62
N GLU A 312 -33.88 3.36 11.30
CA GLU A 312 -32.57 4.02 11.46
C GLU A 312 -32.44 5.26 10.57
N MET A 313 -32.81 5.15 9.28
CA MET A 313 -32.80 6.30 8.37
C MET A 313 -33.70 7.43 8.87
N ASN A 314 -34.91 7.12 9.35
CA ASN A 314 -35.83 8.11 9.89
C ASN A 314 -35.31 8.73 11.19
N ALA A 315 -34.72 7.93 12.09
CA ALA A 315 -34.10 8.41 13.32
C ALA A 315 -32.93 9.36 13.00
N ASN A 316 -32.05 8.99 12.07
CA ASN A 316 -30.94 9.82 11.63
C ASN A 316 -31.42 11.13 10.99
N ALA A 317 -32.44 11.08 10.14
CA ALA A 317 -33.04 12.27 9.55
C ALA A 317 -33.66 13.20 10.62
N GLN A 318 -34.39 12.64 11.59
CA GLN A 318 -34.97 13.41 12.70
C GLN A 318 -33.90 14.06 13.57
N VAL A 319 -32.82 13.35 13.90
CA VAL A 319 -31.70 13.91 14.68
C VAL A 319 -31.01 15.02 13.88
N ALA A 320 -30.74 14.81 12.58
CA ALA A 320 -30.16 15.82 11.71
C ALA A 320 -31.02 17.09 11.66
N SER A 321 -32.33 16.97 11.40
CA SER A 321 -33.25 18.10 11.37
C SER A 321 -33.40 18.78 12.74
N TYR A 322 -33.39 18.02 13.84
CA TYR A 322 -33.40 18.59 15.20
C TYR A 322 -32.14 19.41 15.49
N LEU A 323 -30.96 18.88 15.13
CA LEU A 323 -29.69 19.59 15.28
C LEU A 323 -29.61 20.84 14.39
N GLU A 324 -30.14 20.78 13.17
CA GLU A 324 -30.24 21.92 12.27
C GLU A 324 -31.13 23.03 12.86
N ALA A 325 -32.33 22.66 13.34
CA ALA A 325 -33.24 23.59 14.01
C ALA A 325 -32.64 24.20 15.29
N LEU A 326 -31.87 23.43 16.07
CA LEU A 326 -31.15 23.95 17.24
C LEU A 326 -30.05 24.94 16.86
N ARG A 327 -29.28 24.66 15.81
CA ARG A 327 -28.23 25.58 15.30
C ARG A 327 -28.79 26.88 14.74
N GLU A 328 -29.98 26.82 14.14
CA GLU A 328 -30.67 28.02 13.65
C GLU A 328 -31.22 28.86 14.82
N LYS A 329 -31.82 28.21 15.82
CA LYS A 329 -32.42 28.87 16.99
C LYS A 329 -31.40 29.45 17.96
N TYR A 330 -30.28 28.75 18.15
CA TYR A 330 -29.20 29.17 19.03
C TYR A 330 -27.97 29.45 18.15
N LYS A 331 -27.57 30.72 18.02
CA LYS A 331 -26.39 31.13 17.24
C LYS A 331 -25.11 30.50 17.82
N VAL A 332 -24.78 29.29 17.40
CA VAL A 332 -23.55 28.62 17.80
C VAL A 332 -22.42 29.10 16.89
N THR A 333 -21.52 29.93 17.43
CA THR A 333 -20.23 30.24 16.81
C THR A 333 -19.23 29.15 17.18
N LEU A 334 -18.85 28.31 16.21
CA LEU A 334 -17.72 27.40 16.36
C LEU A 334 -16.42 28.22 16.39
N SER A 335 -15.87 28.43 17.58
CA SER A 335 -14.48 28.85 17.72
C SER A 335 -13.60 27.71 17.25
N GLN A 336 -13.03 27.81 16.05
CA GLN A 336 -11.96 26.89 15.65
C GLN A 336 -10.80 27.09 16.64
N GLN A 337 -10.52 26.09 17.48
CA GLN A 337 -9.24 26.04 18.16
C GLN A 337 -8.14 25.84 17.11
N PRO A 338 -7.01 26.57 17.18
CA PRO A 338 -5.87 26.27 16.33
C PRO A 338 -5.36 24.86 16.68
N ALA A 339 -5.01 24.09 15.64
CA ALA A 339 -4.33 22.82 15.82
C ALA A 339 -2.95 23.06 16.46
N GLU A 340 -2.69 22.40 17.59
CA GLU A 340 -1.34 22.16 18.10
C GLU A 340 -0.68 21.00 17.34
#